data_AF-A0A6B2G8L3-F1
#
_entry.id   AF-A0A6B2G8L3-F1
#
_cell.length_a   1.000
_cell.length_b   1.000
_cell.length_c   1.000
_cell.angle_alpha   90.00
_cell.angle_beta   90.00
_cell.angle_gamma   90.00
#
_symmetry.space_group_name_H-M   'P 1'
#
loop_
_entity.id
_entity.type
_entity.pdbx_description
1 polymer ?
#
loop_
_entity_poly.entity_id
_entity_poly.type
_entity_poly.pdbx_seq_one_letter_code
_entity_poly.pdbx_strand_id
1 'polypeptide(L)'
;VLLSTAVIMFRVVRHSKFIAKILHTVLHISAFLITAIGIWAIFQFKVNNQKTHYFSLHSIFGIIFVVLYFSIIVSSVLVFWVLDLPIATKLKFKSFHLMIGKAMLISATMISFLGMGRYFWKSSLSSDLPNVLASLLGFFMTSLLFIAIALVFSDDFKVKIN
;
A
#
# COMPACT_ATOMS: atom_id res chain seq x y z
N VAL A 1 6.02 -1.24 0.96
CA VAL A 1 6.98 -1.67 -0.09
C VAL A 1 6.27 -2.23 -1.32
N LEU A 2 5.61 -3.39 -1.27
CA LEU A 2 4.99 -3.96 -2.50
C LEU A 2 3.94 -3.03 -3.14
N LEU A 3 3.12 -2.37 -2.32
CA LEU A 3 2.17 -1.36 -2.79
C LEU A 3 2.88 -0.23 -3.56
N SER A 4 3.92 0.38 -2.98
CA SER A 4 4.66 1.46 -3.64
C SER A 4 5.32 0.99 -4.93
N THR A 5 5.89 -0.21 -4.93
CA THR A 5 6.50 -0.83 -6.12
C THR A 5 5.45 -1.05 -7.21
N ALA A 6 4.26 -1.55 -6.87
CA ALA A 6 3.17 -1.76 -7.83
C ALA A 6 2.73 -0.46 -8.51
N VAL A 7 2.60 0.63 -7.75
CA VAL A 7 2.13 1.93 -8.26
C VAL A 7 3.11 2.55 -9.26
N ILE A 8 4.42 2.31 -9.09
CA ILE A 8 5.45 2.85 -10.00
C ILE A 8 5.73 1.96 -11.22
N MET A 9 5.12 0.79 -11.37
CA MET A 9 5.45 -0.15 -12.47
C MET A 9 5.30 0.46 -13.86
N PHE A 10 4.26 1.26 -14.09
CA PHE A 10 4.05 1.97 -15.36
C PHE A 10 5.05 3.11 -15.62
N ARG A 11 5.90 3.46 -14.64
CA ARG A 11 6.99 4.44 -14.76
C ARG A 11 8.36 3.78 -14.88
N VAL A 12 8.50 2.52 -14.43
CA VAL A 12 9.78 1.79 -14.44
C VAL A 12 9.88 0.87 -15.66
N VAL A 13 8.80 0.17 -16.02
CA VAL A 13 8.79 -0.79 -17.11
C VAL A 13 8.69 -0.06 -18.45
N ARG A 14 9.74 -0.15 -19.28
CA ARG A 14 9.82 0.54 -20.59
C ARG A 14 9.44 -0.32 -21.78
N HIS A 15 9.40 -1.64 -21.64
CA HIS A 15 9.34 -2.55 -22.79
C HIS A 15 7.93 -2.83 -23.30
N SER A 16 6.98 -3.17 -22.42
CA SER A 16 5.63 -3.55 -22.83
C SER A 16 4.61 -3.12 -21.79
N LYS A 17 3.56 -2.46 -22.27
CA LYS A 17 2.41 -2.06 -21.45
C LYS A 17 1.69 -3.26 -20.85
N PHE A 18 1.66 -4.37 -21.58
CA PHE A 18 1.08 -5.62 -21.11
C PHE A 18 1.87 -6.19 -19.92
N ILE A 19 3.20 -6.23 -20.03
CA ILE A 19 4.08 -6.68 -18.94
C ILE A 19 3.95 -5.77 -17.72
N ALA A 20 3.97 -4.44 -17.92
CA ALA A 20 3.80 -3.47 -16.83
C ALA A 20 2.48 -3.71 -16.08
N LYS A 21 1.40 -4.02 -16.82
CA LYS A 21 0.09 -4.32 -16.26
C LYS A 21 0.06 -5.64 -15.48
N ILE A 22 0.71 -6.70 -15.98
CA ILE A 22 0.85 -7.97 -15.24
C ILE A 22 1.57 -7.72 -13.92
N LEU A 23 2.75 -7.09 -13.97
CA LEU A 23 3.56 -6.82 -12.77
C LEU A 23 2.79 -5.96 -11.77
N HIS A 24 2.13 -4.91 -12.24
CA HIS A 24 1.27 -4.06 -11.41
C HIS A 24 0.18 -4.87 -10.70
N THR A 25 -0.55 -5.72 -11.43
CA THR A 25 -1.62 -6.55 -10.85
C THR A 25 -1.09 -7.59 -9.87
N VAL A 26 -0.03 -8.35 -10.23
CA VAL A 26 0.57 -9.38 -9.37
C VAL A 26 1.11 -8.77 -8.08
N LEU A 27 1.77 -7.62 -8.14
CA LEU A 27 2.29 -6.95 -6.95
C LEU A 27 1.18 -6.44 -6.04
N HIS A 28 0.07 -5.91 -6.60
CA HIS A 28 -1.07 -5.49 -5.79
C HIS A 28 -1.75 -6.67 -5.08
N ILE A 29 -1.95 -7.79 -5.77
CA ILE A 29 -2.50 -9.03 -5.18
C ILE A 29 -1.57 -9.56 -4.09
N SER A 30 -0.26 -9.64 -4.36
CA SER A 30 0.73 -10.09 -3.39
C SER A 30 0.74 -9.19 -2.13
N ALA A 31 0.69 -7.87 -2.32
CA ALA A 31 0.60 -6.92 -1.22
C ALA A 31 -0.67 -7.13 -0.38
N PHE A 32 -1.81 -7.40 -1.03
CA PHE A 32 -3.05 -7.68 -0.33
C PHE A 32 -2.98 -8.97 0.49
N LEU A 33 -2.48 -10.07 -0.09
CA LEU A 33 -2.34 -11.35 0.61
C LEU A 33 -1.45 -11.24 1.84
N ILE A 34 -0.28 -10.58 1.72
CA ILE A 34 0.61 -10.36 2.87
C ILE A 34 -0.08 -9.51 3.94
N THR A 35 -0.84 -8.49 3.53
CA THR A 35 -1.60 -7.65 4.48
C THR A 35 -2.67 -8.46 5.20
N ALA A 36 -3.40 -9.33 4.49
CA ALA A 36 -4.40 -10.21 5.06
C ALA A 36 -3.79 -11.19 6.08
N ILE A 37 -2.63 -11.78 5.76
CA ILE A 37 -1.87 -12.63 6.68
C ILE A 37 -1.45 -11.83 7.93
N GLY A 38 -0.96 -10.60 7.75
CA GLY A 38 -0.56 -9.73 8.86
C GLY A 38 -1.74 -9.36 9.78
N ILE A 39 -2.90 -9.10 9.21
CA ILE A 39 -4.14 -8.86 9.97
C ILE A 39 -4.54 -10.13 10.74
N TRP A 40 -4.56 -11.27 10.08
CA TRP A 40 -4.85 -12.55 10.73
C TRP A 40 -3.89 -12.82 11.91
N ALA A 41 -2.59 -12.58 11.71
CA ALA A 41 -1.57 -12.76 12.73
C ALA A 41 -1.81 -11.86 13.96
N ILE A 42 -2.18 -10.58 13.78
CA ILE A 42 -2.45 -9.70 14.93
C ILE A 42 -3.75 -10.08 15.66
N PHE A 43 -4.77 -10.57 14.95
CA PHE A 43 -5.98 -11.10 15.58
C PHE A 43 -5.65 -12.33 16.43
N GLN A 44 -4.91 -13.29 15.88
CA GLN A 44 -4.49 -14.47 16.64
C GLN A 44 -3.64 -14.11 17.85
N PHE A 45 -2.70 -13.18 17.70
CA PHE A 45 -1.91 -12.67 18.83
C PHE A 45 -2.79 -12.07 19.93
N LYS A 46 -3.81 -11.27 19.58
CA LYS A 46 -4.71 -10.66 20.57
C LYS A 46 -5.59 -11.68 21.29
N VAL A 47 -6.14 -12.65 20.55
CA VAL A 47 -6.93 -13.75 21.10
C VAL A 47 -6.10 -14.54 22.10
N ASN A 48 -4.89 -14.96 21.71
CA ASN A 48 -4.00 -15.76 22.57
C ASN A 48 -3.52 -15.00 23.82
N ASN A 49 -3.46 -13.67 23.77
CA ASN A 49 -3.04 -12.82 24.90
C ASN A 49 -4.21 -12.19 25.67
N GLN A 50 -5.46 -12.63 25.42
CA GLN A 50 -6.67 -12.11 26.06
C GLN A 50 -6.82 -10.56 25.98
N LYS A 51 -6.29 -9.94 24.92
CA LYS A 51 -6.35 -8.48 24.73
C LYS A 51 -7.62 -8.12 23.96
N THR A 52 -8.56 -7.46 24.63
CA THR A 52 -9.91 -7.16 24.10
C THR A 52 -10.01 -5.84 23.31
N HIS A 53 -9.01 -4.96 23.37
CA HIS A 53 -9.10 -3.64 22.72
C HIS A 53 -8.67 -3.68 21.25
N TYR A 54 -9.64 -3.47 20.35
CA TYR A 54 -9.44 -3.36 18.89
C TYR A 54 -9.44 -1.93 18.36
N PHE A 55 -9.69 -0.93 19.21
CA PHE A 55 -9.89 0.46 18.81
C PHE A 55 -8.66 1.31 19.11
N SER A 56 -7.75 1.40 18.14
CA SER A 56 -6.79 2.51 18.03
C SER A 56 -7.00 3.19 16.67
N LEU A 57 -6.56 4.44 16.53
CA LEU A 57 -6.62 5.11 15.22
C LEU A 57 -5.90 4.28 14.13
N HIS A 58 -4.76 3.68 14.46
CA HIS A 58 -4.04 2.80 13.55
C HIS A 58 -4.89 1.61 13.09
N SER A 59 -5.59 0.91 13.99
CA SER A 59 -6.40 -0.25 13.61
C SER A 59 -7.67 0.13 12.86
N ILE A 60 -8.33 1.24 13.22
CA ILE A 60 -9.53 1.72 12.52
C ILE A 60 -9.17 2.10 11.08
N PHE A 61 -8.17 2.97 10.91
CA PHE A 61 -7.72 3.36 9.56
C PHE A 61 -7.14 2.18 8.78
N GLY A 62 -6.44 1.26 9.45
CA GLY A 62 -5.93 0.04 8.85
C GLY A 62 -7.02 -0.86 8.27
N ILE A 63 -8.12 -1.10 9.01
CA ILE A 63 -9.24 -1.91 8.53
C ILE A 63 -9.95 -1.23 7.35
N ILE A 64 -10.25 0.07 7.48
CA ILE A 64 -10.86 0.86 6.38
C ILE A 64 -9.99 0.77 5.12
N PHE A 65 -8.68 0.94 5.28
CA PHE A 65 -7.72 0.84 4.19
C PHE A 65 -7.79 -0.52 3.49
N VAL A 66 -7.80 -1.62 4.24
CA VAL A 66 -7.83 -2.98 3.65
C VAL A 66 -9.12 -3.24 2.89
N VAL A 67 -10.28 -2.80 3.41
CA VAL A 67 -11.57 -2.96 2.71
C VAL A 67 -11.59 -2.16 1.40
N LEU A 68 -11.11 -0.91 1.43
CA LEU A 68 -11.01 -0.07 0.23
C LEU A 68 -10.01 -0.64 -0.77
N TYR A 69 -8.86 -1.12 -0.28
CA TYR A 69 -7.80 -1.68 -1.11
C TYR A 69 -8.25 -2.97 -1.81
N PHE A 70 -8.99 -3.85 -1.11
CA PHE A 70 -9.61 -5.01 -1.72
C PHE A 70 -10.63 -4.61 -2.80
N SER A 71 -11.53 -3.68 -2.46
CA SER A 71 -12.58 -3.21 -3.36
C SER A 71 -12.00 -2.63 -4.67
N ILE A 72 -10.96 -1.81 -4.57
CA ILE A 72 -10.32 -1.23 -5.76
C ILE A 72 -9.55 -2.28 -6.56
N ILE A 73 -8.87 -3.25 -5.92
CA ILE A 73 -8.20 -4.35 -6.64
C ILE A 73 -9.21 -5.16 -7.44
N VAL A 74 -10.30 -5.61 -6.81
CA VAL A 74 -11.35 -6.42 -7.48
C VAL A 74 -11.95 -5.64 -8.64
N SER A 75 -12.39 -4.40 -8.39
CA SER A 75 -12.97 -3.54 -9.44
C SER A 75 -11.99 -3.31 -10.60
N SER A 76 -10.70 -3.11 -10.31
CA SER A 76 -9.68 -2.89 -11.34
C SER A 76 -9.38 -4.14 -12.15
N VAL A 77 -9.34 -5.31 -11.51
CA VAL A 77 -9.18 -6.59 -12.21
C VAL A 77 -10.38 -6.83 -13.13
N LEU A 78 -11.60 -6.63 -12.63
CA LEU A 78 -12.81 -6.77 -13.45
C LEU A 78 -12.78 -5.83 -14.65
N VAL A 79 -12.58 -4.52 -14.46
CA VAL A 79 -12.65 -3.52 -15.53
C VAL A 79 -11.52 -3.66 -16.56
N PHE A 80 -10.29 -3.96 -16.10
CA PHE A 80 -9.14 -3.95 -17.00
C PHE A 80 -8.77 -5.33 -17.56
N TRP A 81 -9.08 -6.44 -16.88
CA TRP A 81 -8.68 -7.78 -17.31
C TRP A 81 -9.85 -8.64 -17.79
N VAL A 82 -10.99 -8.61 -17.10
CA VAL A 82 -12.06 -9.59 -17.31
C VAL A 82 -13.14 -9.08 -18.25
N LEU A 83 -13.63 -7.87 -18.00
CA LEU A 83 -14.77 -7.32 -18.71
C LEU A 83 -14.32 -6.63 -20.00
N ASP A 84 -14.98 -6.97 -21.10
CA ASP A 84 -14.78 -6.27 -22.37
C ASP A 84 -15.61 -4.98 -22.43
N LEU A 85 -15.26 -4.01 -21.57
CA LEU A 85 -15.93 -2.71 -21.53
C LEU A 85 -15.46 -1.78 -22.66
N PRO A 86 -16.33 -0.87 -23.13
CA PRO A 86 -15.96 0.19 -24.06
C PRO A 86 -14.78 1.03 -23.55
N ILE A 87 -13.95 1.52 -24.49
CA ILE A 87 -12.76 2.33 -24.18
C ILE A 87 -13.11 3.56 -23.35
N ALA A 88 -14.24 4.23 -23.65
CA ALA A 88 -14.70 5.39 -22.90
C ALA A 88 -14.92 5.09 -21.40
N THR A 89 -15.51 3.93 -21.08
CA THR A 89 -15.72 3.48 -19.70
C THR A 89 -14.40 3.15 -19.01
N LYS A 90 -13.50 2.42 -19.70
CA LYS A 90 -12.16 2.10 -19.19
C LYS A 90 -11.34 3.38 -18.90
N LEU A 91 -11.47 4.42 -19.72
CA LEU A 91 -10.78 5.71 -19.51
C LEU A 91 -11.32 6.46 -18.29
N LYS A 92 -12.65 6.54 -18.12
CA LYS A 92 -13.26 7.15 -16.93
C LYS A 92 -12.84 6.41 -15.65
N PHE A 93 -12.92 5.09 -15.66
CA PHE A 93 -12.50 4.26 -14.53
C PHE A 93 -11.00 4.39 -14.26
N LYS A 94 -10.16 4.52 -15.29
CA LYS A 94 -8.72 4.75 -15.13
C LYS A 94 -8.42 6.03 -14.35
N SER A 95 -9.09 7.14 -14.63
CA SER A 95 -8.89 8.39 -13.87
C SER A 95 -9.23 8.21 -12.39
N PHE A 96 -10.35 7.55 -12.11
CA PHE A 96 -10.75 7.21 -10.74
C PHE A 96 -9.74 6.28 -10.05
N HIS A 97 -9.34 5.20 -10.73
CA HIS A 97 -8.35 4.24 -10.25
C HIS A 97 -7.02 4.92 -9.90
N LEU A 98 -6.53 5.83 -10.73
CA LEU A 98 -5.31 6.59 -10.47
C LEU A 98 -5.43 7.49 -9.23
N MET A 99 -6.56 8.18 -9.07
CA MET A 99 -6.82 9.02 -7.90
C MET A 99 -6.84 8.19 -6.61
N ILE A 100 -7.61 7.10 -6.59
CA ILE A 100 -7.70 6.20 -5.44
C ILE A 100 -6.35 5.54 -5.15
N GLY A 101 -5.60 5.10 -6.17
CA GLY A 101 -4.28 4.51 -5.98
C GLY A 101 -3.29 5.46 -5.31
N LYS A 102 -3.29 6.74 -5.69
CA LYS A 102 -2.49 7.78 -5.03
C LYS A 102 -2.92 8.02 -3.59
N ALA A 103 -4.23 8.14 -3.34
CA ALA A 103 -4.77 8.31 -1.99
C ALA A 103 -4.39 7.12 -1.10
N MET A 104 -4.51 5.89 -1.59
CA MET A 104 -4.10 4.68 -0.87
C MET A 104 -2.60 4.69 -0.54
N LEU A 105 -1.72 5.12 -1.44
CA LEU A 105 -0.29 5.21 -1.14
C LEU A 105 0.01 6.17 0.02
N ILE A 106 -0.67 7.32 0.05
CA ILE A 106 -0.56 8.30 1.15
C ILE A 106 -1.12 7.71 2.44
N SER A 107 -2.33 7.13 2.41
CA SER A 107 -2.97 6.53 3.58
C SER A 107 -2.12 5.40 4.17
N ALA A 108 -1.57 4.50 3.35
CA ALA A 108 -0.71 3.42 3.81
C ALA A 108 0.54 3.94 4.53
N THR A 109 1.10 5.05 4.04
CA THR A 109 2.24 5.72 4.68
C THR A 109 1.84 6.25 6.06
N MET A 110 0.74 6.99 6.15
CA MET A 110 0.23 7.53 7.42
C MET A 110 -0.12 6.43 8.43
N ILE A 111 -0.79 5.37 8.00
CA ILE A 111 -1.14 4.22 8.84
C ILE A 111 0.13 3.55 9.37
N SER A 112 1.17 3.42 8.53
CA SER A 112 2.46 2.86 8.95
C SER A 112 3.11 3.73 10.03
N PHE A 113 3.12 5.06 9.88
CA PHE A 113 3.58 5.99 10.91
C PHE A 113 2.82 5.84 12.23
N LEU A 114 1.49 5.79 12.19
CA LEU A 114 0.66 5.59 13.38
C LEU A 114 0.98 4.26 14.10
N GLY A 115 1.27 3.19 13.35
CA GLY A 115 1.63 1.89 13.92
C GLY A 115 3.00 1.88 14.58
N MET A 116 3.95 2.66 14.05
CA MET A 116 5.32 2.75 14.55
C MET A 116 5.48 3.74 15.70
N GLY A 117 4.55 4.69 15.88
CA GLY A 117 4.63 5.73 16.92
C GLY A 117 4.96 5.20 18.32
N ARG A 118 4.46 4.01 18.67
CA ARG A 118 4.76 3.35 19.95
C ARG A 118 6.23 2.96 20.14
N TYR A 119 6.92 2.57 19.07
CA TYR A 119 8.33 2.18 19.09
C TYR A 119 9.22 3.43 19.10
N PHE A 120 8.87 4.44 18.30
CA PHE A 120 9.55 5.74 18.32
C PHE A 120 9.53 6.36 19.72
N TRP A 121 8.37 6.38 20.36
CA TRP A 121 8.21 6.89 21.71
C TRP A 121 9.07 6.11 22.72
N LYS A 122 9.03 4.77 22.68
CA LYS A 122 9.84 3.93 23.57
C LYS A 122 11.35 4.09 23.36
N SER A 123 11.81 4.19 22.11
CA SER A 123 13.22 4.43 21.80
C SER A 123 13.70 5.81 22.24
N SER A 124 12.80 6.80 22.31
CA SER A 124 13.13 8.14 22.83
C SER A 124 13.29 8.17 24.34
N LEU A 125 12.66 7.22 25.06
CA LEU A 125 12.70 7.12 26.52
C LEU A 125 13.78 6.19 27.04
N SER A 126 14.17 5.20 26.23
CA SER A 126 15.15 4.16 26.60
C SER A 126 15.92 3.72 25.36
N SER A 127 17.25 3.64 25.48
CA SER A 127 18.17 3.22 24.41
C SER A 127 18.22 1.70 24.22
N ASP A 128 17.12 1.00 24.50
CA ASP A 128 16.99 -0.43 24.29
C ASP A 128 17.20 -0.75 22.81
N LEU A 129 18.26 -1.52 22.52
CA LEU A 129 18.68 -1.87 21.16
C LEU A 129 17.51 -2.36 20.26
N PRO A 130 16.59 -3.23 20.72
CA PRO A 130 15.47 -3.67 19.89
C PRO A 130 14.51 -2.53 19.48
N ASN A 131 14.26 -1.57 20.37
CA ASN A 131 13.38 -0.45 20.09
C ASN A 131 14.04 0.54 19.11
N VAL A 132 15.35 0.79 19.28
CA VAL A 132 16.13 1.63 18.36
C VAL A 132 16.16 1.02 16.95
N LEU A 133 16.43 -0.29 16.84
CA LEU A 133 16.44 -0.99 15.55
C LEU A 133 15.06 -0.97 14.87
N ALA A 134 13.98 -1.19 15.63
CA ALA A 134 12.62 -1.11 15.11
C ALA A 134 12.28 0.29 14.58
N SER A 135 12.68 1.35 15.31
CA SER A 135 12.51 2.75 14.90
C SER A 135 13.30 3.08 13.62
N LEU A 136 14.56 2.64 13.52
CA LEU A 136 15.39 2.85 12.34
C LEU A 136 14.83 2.15 11.10
N LEU A 137 14.46 0.88 11.23
CA LEU A 137 13.82 0.13 10.15
C LEU A 137 12.52 0.80 9.72
N GLY A 138 11.73 1.26 10.69
CA GLY A 138 10.50 1.97 10.45
C GLY A 138 10.69 3.26 9.65
N PHE A 139 11.68 4.06 10.03
CA PHE A 139 12.06 5.29 9.31
C PHE A 139 12.53 5.00 7.89
N PHE A 140 13.39 4.01 7.71
CA PHE A 140 13.88 3.62 6.38
C PHE A 140 12.73 3.19 5.47
N MET A 141 11.79 2.36 5.97
CA MET A 141 10.63 1.91 5.21
C MET A 141 9.70 3.07 4.82
N THR A 142 9.51 4.06 5.70
CA THR A 142 8.69 5.24 5.37
C THR A 142 9.37 6.21 4.43
N SER A 143 10.69 6.40 4.52
CA SER A 143 11.45 7.19 3.54
C SER A 143 11.29 6.63 2.12
N LEU A 144 11.34 5.30 1.96
CA LEU A 144 11.08 4.66 0.66
C LEU A 144 9.66 4.93 0.13
N LEU A 145 8.67 5.00 1.01
CA LEU A 145 7.29 5.34 0.64
C LEU A 145 7.18 6.81 0.21
N PHE A 146 7.88 7.74 0.86
CA PHE A 146 7.92 9.14 0.43
C PHE A 146 8.56 9.31 -0.96
N ILE A 147 9.65 8.58 -1.24
CA ILE A 147 10.26 8.58 -2.57
C ILE A 147 9.24 8.08 -3.61
N ALA A 148 8.50 7.01 -3.31
CA ALA A 148 7.45 6.53 -4.20
C ALA A 148 6.34 7.57 -4.42
N ILE A 149 5.93 8.30 -3.39
CA ILE A 149 4.98 9.42 -3.53
C ILE A 149 5.57 10.48 -4.46
N ALA A 150 6.79 10.94 -4.24
CA ALA A 150 7.43 11.94 -5.09
C ALA A 150 7.46 11.51 -6.57
N LEU A 151 7.85 10.25 -6.83
CA LEU A 151 7.87 9.68 -8.18
C LEU A 151 6.47 9.60 -8.80
N VAL A 152 5.45 9.23 -8.04
CA VAL A 152 4.07 9.06 -8.54
C VAL A 152 3.38 10.39 -8.84
N PHE A 153 3.80 11.46 -8.18
CA PHE A 153 3.24 12.80 -8.38
C PHE A 153 4.02 13.66 -9.37
N SER A 154 5.31 13.40 -9.60
CA SER A 154 6.05 14.08 -10.66
C SER A 154 5.58 13.62 -12.06
N ASP A 155 5.43 14.57 -12.97
CA ASP A 155 5.09 14.30 -14.36
C ASP A 155 6.31 13.91 -15.20
N ASP A 156 7.52 14.27 -14.76
CA ASP A 156 8.80 14.03 -15.45
C ASP A 156 9.11 12.54 -15.62
N PHE A 157 8.61 11.71 -14.69
CA PHE A 157 8.83 10.27 -14.71
C PHE A 157 7.71 9.47 -15.39
N LYS A 158 6.80 10.14 -16.11
CA LYS A 158 5.79 9.42 -16.93
C LYS A 158 6.46 8.84 -18.16
N VAL A 159 6.53 7.51 -18.22
CA VAL A 159 7.05 6.81 -19.42
C VAL A 159 5.94 6.75 -20.48
N LYS A 160 6.27 7.18 -21.71
CA LYS A 160 5.46 6.89 -22.89
C LYS A 160 5.73 5.44 -23.28
N ILE A 161 4.79 4.55 -22.95
CA ILE A 161 4.84 3.16 -23.39
C ILE A 161 4.04 3.08 -24.69
N ASN A 162 4.74 2.77 -25.79
CA ASN A 162 4.12 2.49 -27.09
C ASN A 162 3.31 1.19 -27.04
#